data_AF-A0A146K5K1-F1
#
_entry.id   AF-A0A146K5K1-F1
#
_cell.length_a   1.000
_cell.length_b   1.000
_cell.length_c   1.000
_cell.angle_alpha   90.00
_cell.angle_beta   90.00
_cell.angle_gamma   90.00
#
_symmetry.space_group_name_H-M   'P 1'
#
loop_
_entity.id
_entity.type
_entity.pdbx_description
1 polymer ?
#
loop_
_entity_poly.entity_id
_entity_poly.type
_entity_poly.pdbx_seq_one_letter_code
_entity_poly.pdbx_strand_id
1 'polypeptide(L)'
;TKHKATVRFVGVINKNEYYGIEYDAAVGKYNGTFENTHYFQCDENYGGFVKQKKLILGQDLLNAIKQKYLLDRQAVQIMHLTDGQLDKELEFCGLQQVDKWHREIQRMPSIGFQDNNIDRIGDISQLQQLIAGCISLDLSDNL
;
A
#
# COMPACT_ATOMS: atom_id res chain seq x y z
N THR A 1 17.17 9.54 2.48
CA THR A 1 17.48 8.15 2.09
C THR A 1 16.47 7.22 2.73
N LYS A 2 16.03 6.18 2.01
CA LYS A 2 15.13 5.12 2.51
C LYS A 2 15.99 3.88 2.82
N HIS A 3 15.65 3.14 3.87
CA HIS A 3 16.31 1.89 4.24
C HIS A 3 15.26 0.82 4.47
N LYS A 4 15.52 -0.40 3.98
CA LYS A 4 14.67 -1.56 4.24
C LYS A 4 14.85 -2.01 5.70
N ALA A 5 13.74 -2.41 6.31
CA ALA A 5 13.69 -2.82 7.69
C ALA A 5 12.47 -3.71 7.96
N THR A 6 12.59 -4.55 8.98
CA THR A 6 11.52 -5.41 9.49
C THR A 6 10.95 -4.83 10.77
N VAL A 7 9.62 -4.76 10.90
CA VAL A 7 8.97 -4.38 12.17
C VAL A 7 9.13 -5.53 13.17
N ARG A 8 9.70 -5.24 14.34
CA ARG A 8 9.90 -6.19 15.44
C ARG A 8 9.01 -5.89 16.65
N PHE A 9 8.56 -4.66 16.79
CA PHE A 9 7.73 -4.23 17.91
C PHE A 9 6.74 -3.14 17.46
N VAL A 10 5.51 -3.19 17.99
CA VAL A 10 4.52 -2.10 17.88
C VAL A 10 3.93 -1.89 19.26
N GLY A 11 4.03 -0.67 19.79
CA GLY A 11 3.50 -0.37 21.11
C GLY A 11 3.82 1.02 21.64
N VAL A 12 3.36 1.29 22.86
CA VAL A 12 3.49 2.61 23.50
C VAL A 12 4.80 2.71 24.27
N ILE A 13 5.59 3.75 23.98
CA ILE A 13 6.79 4.16 24.72
C ILE A 13 6.60 5.62 25.11
N ASN A 14 6.73 5.93 26.41
CA ASN A 14 6.55 7.27 26.95
C ASN A 14 5.27 7.96 26.44
N LYS A 15 4.12 7.26 26.58
CA LYS A 15 2.78 7.73 26.19
C LYS A 15 2.55 7.95 24.69
N ASN A 16 3.48 7.54 23.83
CA ASN A 16 3.29 7.63 22.39
C ASN A 16 3.50 6.28 21.71
N GLU A 17 2.78 6.01 20.62
CA GLU A 17 2.98 4.79 19.84
C GLU A 17 4.30 4.85 19.04
N TYR A 18 5.04 3.75 19.03
CA TYR A 18 6.27 3.55 18.30
C TYR A 18 6.29 2.19 17.61
N TYR A 19 7.00 2.17 16.48
CA TYR A 19 7.36 0.97 15.77
C TYR A 19 8.85 0.73 16.01
N GLY A 20 9.16 -0.36 16.70
CA GLY A 20 10.50 -0.90 16.78
C GLY A 20 10.81 -1.66 15.49
N ILE A 21 11.85 -1.25 14.80
CA ILE A 21 12.27 -1.82 13.52
C ILE A 21 13.72 -2.30 13.61
N GLU A 22 14.03 -3.32 12.83
CA GLU A 22 15.38 -3.80 12.58
C GLU A 22 15.71 -3.55 11.11
N TYR A 23 16.71 -2.72 10.83
CA TYR A 23 17.21 -2.45 9.49
C TYR A 23 17.97 -3.65 8.93
N ASP A 24 17.99 -3.81 7.62
CA ASP A 24 18.75 -4.89 6.96
C ASP A 24 20.29 -4.66 7.02
N ALA A 25 20.71 -3.47 7.42
CA ALA A 25 22.11 -3.07 7.56
C ALA A 25 22.32 -2.21 8.82
N ALA A 26 23.58 -2.03 9.24
CA ALA A 26 24.00 -1.24 10.40
C ALA A 26 23.83 0.29 10.21
N VAL A 27 22.61 0.75 9.94
CA VAL A 27 22.24 2.15 9.69
C VAL A 27 21.30 2.72 10.76
N GLY A 28 20.92 1.89 11.73
CA GLY A 28 20.13 2.24 12.90
C GLY A 28 20.96 2.85 14.01
N LYS A 29 20.34 2.93 15.19
CA LYS A 29 20.91 3.58 16.38
C LYS A 29 20.86 2.70 17.63
N TYR A 30 19.98 1.72 17.64
CA TYR A 30 19.67 0.92 18.82
C TYR A 30 19.99 -0.54 18.57
N ASN A 31 20.01 -1.34 19.63
CA ASN A 31 20.03 -2.82 19.57
C ASN A 31 18.67 -3.40 20.02
N GLY A 32 17.61 -2.59 19.92
CA GLY A 32 16.26 -2.92 20.39
C GLY A 32 15.98 -2.62 21.87
N THR A 33 16.95 -2.02 22.57
CA THR A 33 16.76 -1.40 23.90
C THR A 33 16.59 0.12 23.77
N PHE A 34 15.65 0.71 24.51
CA PHE A 34 15.47 2.16 24.64
C PHE A 34 15.20 2.52 26.11
N GLU A 35 15.90 3.52 26.64
CA GLU A 35 15.77 3.97 28.06
C GLU A 35 15.82 2.80 29.07
N ASN A 36 16.83 1.94 28.96
CA ASN A 36 17.05 0.75 29.80
C ASN A 36 15.95 -0.33 29.73
N THR A 37 14.98 -0.20 28.82
CA THR A 37 13.94 -1.20 28.59
C THR A 37 14.19 -1.92 27.27
N HIS A 38 14.19 -3.25 27.31
CA HIS A 38 14.34 -4.09 26.13
C HIS A 38 12.97 -4.33 25.47
N TYR A 39 12.85 -3.99 24.19
CA TYR A 39 11.60 -4.13 23.43
C TYR A 39 11.66 -5.24 22.38
N PHE A 40 12.82 -5.42 21.74
CA PHE A 40 13.07 -6.46 20.75
C PHE A 40 14.57 -6.75 20.63
N GLN A 41 14.92 -7.89 20.04
CA GLN A 41 16.31 -8.29 19.78
C GLN A 41 16.75 -7.90 18.37
N CYS A 42 17.91 -7.28 18.24
CA CYS A 42 18.65 -7.07 16.98
C CYS A 42 20.12 -6.74 17.27
N ASP A 43 20.95 -6.70 16.23
CA ASP A 43 22.37 -6.32 16.36
C ASP A 43 22.58 -4.83 16.66
N GLU A 44 23.76 -4.49 17.17
CA GLU A 44 24.10 -3.10 17.48
C GLU A 44 24.07 -2.24 16.21
N ASN A 45 23.39 -1.09 16.29
CA ASN A 45 23.11 -0.19 15.16
C ASN A 45 22.18 -0.77 14.08
N TYR A 46 21.44 -1.85 14.35
CA TYR A 46 20.40 -2.35 13.45
C TYR A 46 19.00 -1.91 13.89
N GLY A 47 18.82 -1.55 15.15
CA GLY A 47 17.53 -1.15 15.72
C GLY A 47 17.16 0.32 15.47
N GLY A 48 15.87 0.56 15.27
CA GLY A 48 15.24 1.88 15.19
C GLY A 48 13.92 1.93 15.95
N PHE A 49 13.60 3.07 16.54
CA PHE A 49 12.27 3.37 17.06
C PHE A 49 11.70 4.55 16.28
N VAL A 50 10.66 4.31 15.48
CA VAL A 50 10.11 5.30 14.55
C VAL A 50 8.60 5.48 14.73
N LYS A 51 8.09 6.61 14.24
CA LYS A 51 6.65 6.87 14.16
C LYS A 51 6.09 6.28 12.86
N GLN A 52 4.81 5.93 12.86
CA GLN A 52 4.11 5.40 11.67
C GLN A 52 4.33 6.27 10.42
N LYS A 53 4.29 7.60 10.55
CA LYS A 53 4.54 8.56 9.45
C LYS A 53 5.93 8.47 8.79
N LYS A 54 6.87 7.72 9.37
CA LYS A 54 8.21 7.49 8.82
C LYS A 54 8.33 6.12 8.16
N LEU A 55 7.31 5.27 8.29
CA LEU A 55 7.26 3.98 7.65
C LEU A 55 6.60 4.10 6.27
N ILE A 56 7.19 3.41 5.31
CA ILE A 56 6.56 3.11 4.03
C ILE A 56 6.32 1.61 4.09
N LEU A 57 5.07 1.22 4.26
CA LEU A 57 4.68 -0.18 4.35
C LEU A 57 4.44 -0.73 2.95
N GLY A 58 4.71 -2.01 2.77
CA GLY A 58 4.33 -2.69 1.55
C GLY A 58 2.82 -2.94 1.49
N GLN A 59 2.32 -3.10 0.27
CA GLN A 59 0.91 -3.34 -0.03
C GLN A 59 0.73 -4.59 -0.88
N ASP A 60 -0.49 -5.11 -0.90
CA ASP A 60 -0.83 -6.25 -1.73
C ASP A 60 -1.10 -5.85 -3.19
N LEU A 61 -0.60 -6.68 -4.10
CA LEU A 61 -0.74 -6.51 -5.54
C LEU A 61 -2.21 -6.44 -5.98
N LEU A 62 -3.07 -7.30 -5.42
CA LEU A 62 -4.49 -7.31 -5.75
C LEU A 62 -5.14 -5.95 -5.47
N ASN A 63 -4.96 -5.40 -4.28
CA ASN A 63 -5.52 -4.09 -3.92
C ASN A 63 -4.84 -2.97 -4.70
N ALA A 64 -3.53 -3.03 -4.96
CA ALA A 64 -2.85 -2.05 -5.80
C ALA A 64 -3.43 -2.02 -7.22
N ILE A 65 -3.74 -3.18 -7.80
CA ILE A 65 -4.44 -3.31 -9.09
C ILE A 65 -5.85 -2.74 -9.02
N LYS A 66 -6.63 -3.11 -8.00
CA LYS A 66 -7.99 -2.59 -7.80
C LYS A 66 -7.97 -1.07 -7.66
N GLN A 67 -7.03 -0.51 -6.90
CA GLN A 67 -6.89 0.93 -6.73
C GLN A 67 -6.57 1.62 -8.05
N LYS A 68 -5.49 1.20 -8.72
CA LYS A 68 -5.00 1.83 -9.96
C LYS A 68 -6.01 1.78 -11.11
N TYR A 69 -6.73 0.67 -11.26
CA TYR A 69 -7.57 0.45 -12.45
C TYR A 69 -9.07 0.51 -12.19
N LEU A 70 -9.53 0.27 -10.95
CA LEU A 70 -10.97 0.20 -10.64
C LEU A 70 -11.46 1.36 -9.77
N LEU A 71 -10.62 1.90 -8.88
CA LEU A 71 -11.04 2.93 -7.91
C LEU A 71 -10.61 4.35 -8.32
N ASP A 72 -9.41 4.53 -8.87
CA ASP A 72 -8.84 5.86 -9.15
C ASP A 72 -9.59 6.66 -10.23
N ARG A 73 -10.52 6.03 -10.96
CA ARG A 73 -11.38 6.69 -11.95
C ARG A 73 -12.74 7.17 -11.40
N GLN A 74 -13.10 6.85 -10.17
CA GLN A 74 -14.34 7.33 -9.55
C GLN A 74 -14.25 8.79 -9.09
N ALA A 75 -13.05 9.31 -8.85
CA ALA A 75 -12.84 10.70 -8.42
C ALA A 75 -13.09 11.75 -9.54
N VAL A 76 -13.24 11.33 -10.81
CA VAL A 76 -13.34 12.25 -11.96
C VAL A 76 -14.77 12.81 -12.18
N GLN A 77 -15.79 12.41 -11.41
CA GLN A 77 -17.18 12.83 -11.69
C GLN A 77 -18.02 13.28 -10.48
N ILE A 78 -17.48 14.16 -9.61
CA ILE A 78 -18.39 15.05 -8.86
C ILE A 78 -18.63 16.27 -9.74
N MET A 79 -19.65 16.20 -10.59
CA MET A 79 -20.10 17.32 -11.42
C MET A 79 -21.15 18.10 -10.62
N HIS A 80 -20.76 19.22 -10.00
CA HIS A 80 -21.73 20.13 -9.39
C HIS A 80 -22.44 20.91 -10.51
N LEU A 81 -23.65 20.49 -10.86
CA LEU A 81 -24.55 21.29 -11.69
C LEU A 81 -25.41 22.16 -10.78
N THR A 82 -25.09 23.45 -10.70
CA THR A 82 -25.88 24.44 -9.97
C THR A 82 -26.87 25.11 -10.93
N ASP A 83 -28.16 24.77 -10.81
CA ASP A 83 -29.27 25.56 -11.38
C ASP A 83 -29.86 26.54 -10.35
N GLY A 84 -29.06 26.92 -9.35
CA GLY A 84 -29.41 27.95 -8.37
C GLY A 84 -30.51 27.61 -7.35
N GLN A 85 -31.18 26.45 -7.42
CA GLN A 85 -32.29 26.12 -6.51
C GLN A 85 -32.30 24.74 -5.83
N LEU A 86 -31.49 23.76 -6.24
CA LEU A 86 -31.41 22.48 -5.53
C LEU A 86 -30.08 21.76 -5.83
N ASP A 87 -29.27 21.50 -4.80
CA ASP A 87 -28.17 20.55 -4.91
C ASP A 87 -28.75 19.14 -4.91
N LYS A 88 -28.71 18.47 -6.06
CA LYS A 88 -29.10 17.07 -6.18
C LYS A 88 -27.85 16.23 -6.39
N GLU A 89 -27.45 15.49 -5.35
CA GLU A 89 -26.46 14.43 -5.46
C GLU A 89 -27.02 13.35 -6.41
N LEU A 90 -26.43 13.23 -7.60
CA LEU A 90 -26.75 12.15 -8.54
C LEU A 90 -25.90 10.93 -8.21
N GLU A 91 -26.55 9.82 -7.87
CA GLU A 91 -25.90 8.50 -7.87
C GLU A 91 -25.62 8.09 -9.32
N PHE A 92 -24.34 8.04 -9.68
CA PHE A 92 -23.90 7.56 -11.00
C PHE A 92 -23.88 6.02 -11.04
N CYS A 93 -24.07 5.47 -12.25
CA CYS A 93 -24.02 4.04 -12.61
C CYS A 93 -22.65 3.37 -12.32
N GLY A 94 -22.19 3.38 -11.06
CA GLY A 94 -20.87 2.93 -10.64
C GLY A 94 -20.59 1.47 -10.96
N LEU A 95 -21.61 0.61 -10.92
CA LEU A 95 -21.48 -0.81 -11.27
C LEU A 95 -21.10 -1.01 -12.75
N GLN A 96 -21.74 -0.27 -13.67
CA GLN A 96 -21.50 -0.44 -15.12
C GLN A 96 -20.09 0.02 -15.56
N GLN A 97 -19.55 1.05 -14.92
CA GLN A 97 -18.19 1.53 -15.21
C GLN A 97 -17.12 0.60 -14.64
N VAL A 98 -17.33 0.11 -13.41
CA VAL A 98 -16.45 -0.90 -12.79
C VAL A 98 -16.41 -2.18 -13.63
N ASP A 99 -17.56 -2.65 -14.13
CA ASP A 99 -17.64 -3.80 -15.03
C ASP A 99 -16.92 -3.57 -16.37
N LYS A 100 -16.96 -2.34 -16.89
CA LYS A 100 -16.20 -1.97 -18.09
C LYS A 100 -14.70 -2.04 -17.82
N TRP A 101 -14.20 -1.45 -16.74
CA TRP A 101 -12.76 -1.46 -16.42
C TRP A 101 -12.27 -2.86 -16.06
N HIS A 102 -13.10 -3.68 -15.39
CA HIS A 102 -12.80 -5.10 -15.16
C HIS A 102 -12.60 -5.84 -16.49
N ARG A 103 -13.44 -5.58 -17.51
CA ARG A 103 -13.25 -6.14 -18.85
C ARG A 103 -12.02 -5.59 -19.57
N GLU A 104 -11.67 -4.32 -19.36
CA GLU A 104 -10.47 -3.72 -19.95
C GLU A 104 -9.19 -4.34 -19.37
N ILE A 105 -9.09 -4.46 -18.04
CA ILE A 105 -7.90 -5.04 -17.39
C ILE A 105 -7.73 -6.52 -17.72
N GLN A 106 -8.82 -7.28 -17.83
CA GLN A 106 -8.78 -8.68 -18.28
C GLN A 106 -8.23 -8.84 -19.70
N ARG A 107 -8.15 -7.77 -20.50
CA ARG A 107 -7.59 -7.79 -21.86
C ARG A 107 -6.17 -7.24 -21.94
N MET A 108 -5.59 -6.79 -20.82
CA MET A 108 -4.24 -6.23 -20.80
C MET A 108 -3.22 -7.36 -20.77
N PRO A 109 -2.40 -7.56 -21.82
CA PRO A 109 -1.40 -8.63 -21.86
C PRO A 109 -0.21 -8.35 -20.93
N SER A 110 0.02 -7.08 -20.59
CA SER A 110 1.11 -6.66 -19.71
C SER A 110 0.62 -5.61 -18.71
N ILE A 111 0.97 -5.78 -17.45
CA ILE A 111 0.62 -4.85 -16.36
C ILE A 111 1.91 -4.45 -15.64
N GLY A 112 2.09 -3.14 -15.38
CA GLY A 112 3.27 -2.60 -14.69
C GLY A 112 2.94 -2.05 -13.32
N PHE A 113 3.72 -2.45 -12.32
CA PHE A 113 3.65 -2.02 -10.91
C PHE A 113 5.05 -1.74 -10.35
N GLN A 114 5.92 -1.07 -11.11
CA GLN A 114 7.26 -0.73 -10.64
C GLN A 114 7.22 0.31 -9.51
N ASP A 115 8.07 0.18 -8.48
CA ASP A 115 8.15 1.11 -7.33
C ASP A 115 6.79 1.41 -6.67
N ASN A 116 5.92 0.39 -6.58
CA ASN A 116 4.60 0.49 -5.94
C ASN A 116 4.60 -0.08 -4.51
N ASN A 117 5.76 -0.42 -3.94
CA ASN A 117 5.90 -1.07 -2.64
C ASN A 117 5.07 -2.38 -2.54
N ILE A 118 4.98 -3.16 -3.63
CA ILE A 118 4.29 -4.45 -3.61
C ILE A 118 5.14 -5.46 -2.82
N ASP A 119 4.61 -6.02 -1.74
CA ASP A 119 5.30 -7.03 -0.92
C ASP A 119 4.50 -8.32 -0.75
N ARG A 120 3.22 -8.32 -1.17
CA ARG A 120 2.30 -9.45 -1.06
C ARG A 120 1.43 -9.56 -2.30
N ILE A 121 0.96 -10.77 -2.59
CA ILE A 121 0.06 -11.02 -3.73
C ILE A 121 -1.39 -10.62 -3.38
N GLY A 122 -1.82 -10.87 -2.14
CA GLY A 122 -3.23 -10.81 -1.74
C GLY A 122 -3.95 -12.12 -2.04
N ASP A 123 -5.26 -12.06 -2.29
CA ASP A 123 -6.05 -13.23 -2.69
C ASP A 123 -5.71 -13.65 -4.13
N ILE A 124 -5.04 -14.80 -4.26
CA ILE A 124 -4.55 -15.28 -5.56
C ILE A 124 -5.68 -15.65 -6.52
N SER A 125 -6.80 -16.18 -6.03
CA SER A 125 -7.94 -16.57 -6.86
C SER A 125 -8.62 -15.34 -7.45
N GLN A 126 -8.83 -14.31 -6.64
CA GLN A 126 -9.35 -13.03 -7.10
C GLN A 126 -8.40 -12.34 -8.07
N LEU A 127 -7.09 -12.40 -7.80
CA LEU A 127 -6.07 -11.84 -8.69
C LEU A 127 -6.11 -12.54 -10.05
N GLN A 128 -6.08 -13.88 -10.09
CA GLN A 128 -6.16 -14.66 -11.32
C GLN A 128 -7.40 -14.33 -12.14
N GLN A 129 -8.55 -14.16 -11.51
CA GLN A 129 -9.78 -13.74 -12.20
C GLN A 129 -9.68 -12.30 -12.73
N LEU A 130 -9.11 -11.39 -11.95
CA LEU A 130 -9.01 -9.97 -12.29
C LEU A 130 -8.06 -9.72 -13.46
N ILE A 131 -6.90 -10.41 -13.48
CA ILE A 131 -5.87 -10.26 -14.50
C ILE A 131 -5.77 -11.48 -15.43
N ALA A 132 -6.90 -12.13 -15.71
CA ALA A 132 -6.95 -13.40 -16.46
C ALA A 132 -6.29 -13.38 -17.84
N GLY A 133 -6.26 -12.23 -18.53
CA GLY A 133 -5.57 -12.08 -19.82
C GLY A 133 -4.16 -11.47 -19.72
N CYS A 134 -3.66 -11.24 -18.51
CA CYS A 134 -2.30 -10.77 -18.29
C CYS A 134 -1.31 -11.91 -18.47
N ILE A 135 -0.29 -11.66 -19.29
CA ILE A 135 0.78 -12.61 -19.62
C ILE A 135 2.08 -12.19 -18.93
N SER A 136 2.31 -10.89 -18.76
CA SER A 136 3.51 -10.37 -18.09
C SER A 136 3.15 -9.33 -17.03
N LEU A 137 3.71 -9.51 -15.83
CA LEU A 137 3.59 -8.54 -14.75
C LEU A 137 4.98 -8.00 -14.41
N ASP A 138 5.16 -6.69 -14.56
CA ASP A 138 6.39 -6.02 -14.15
C ASP A 138 6.28 -5.55 -12.70
N LEU A 139 7.05 -6.20 -11.82
CA LEU A 139 7.16 -5.91 -10.39
C LEU A 139 8.54 -5.35 -10.02
N SER A 140 9.30 -4.83 -10.98
CA SER A 140 10.65 -4.30 -10.74
C SER A 140 10.63 -3.18 -9.69
N ASP A 141 11.73 -3.02 -8.96
CA ASP A 141 11.90 -1.92 -7.97
C ASP A 141 10.86 -1.90 -6.83
N ASN A 142 10.25 -3.04 -6.49
CA ASN A 142 9.45 -3.20 -5.28
C ASN A 142 10.29 -3.67 -4.07
N LEU A 143 9.63 -3.80 -2.91
CA LEU A 143 10.25 -4.12 -1.61
C LEU A 143 10.84 -5.53 -1.57
#